data_AF-A0A495TMC8-F1
#
_entry.id   AF-A0A495TMC8-F1
#
_cell.length_a   1.000
_cell.length_b   1.000
_cell.length_c   1.000
_cell.angle_alpha   90.00
_cell.angle_beta   90.00
_cell.angle_gamma   90.00
#
_symmetry.space_group_name_H-M   'P 1'
#
loop_
_entity.id
_entity.type
_entity.pdbx_description
1 polymer ?
#
loop_
_entity_poly.entity_id
_entity_poly.type
_entity_poly.pdbx_seq_one_letter_code
_entity_poly.pdbx_strand_id
1 'polypeptide(L)'
;MIYQCTSCRRKSFETKCPWCTNAPVQASGQPAPAALQVPLDPSFYPEFQYQTKGFLKDLLGKKKEQAQLNDLLRAVLRKYSELKKPYFANFFHTVRNVGVEPIDAETPSARENGTYSNRELFREVLIRKGFTELEELPHLLDKLLLTTGFNSAYLGFYTEISRHIKGSLREILRSWIAEAGVSYRDDLSLLFYFLWDNNIRHPEIQYADQASSAFGTPLLPWQTVKTWLDVCEQINFDILVERLATKLEFFDPNQFVTMYHVDAMNGYEFEKFLAQIFQTAGYDVEATKLSGDQGADLFVSKFGKKMVIQAKNYSGNVGNSAVQEAISAKSFYGCDDAMVVTNSYFTRSATELANAASVRLIGRRELQAYLDDHNQRIIEQFRLDGNDTEESTSQAFTGA
;
A
#
# COMPACT_ATOMS: atom_id res chain seq x y z
N MET A 1 -19.29 -14.97 -3.96
CA MET A 1 -18.17 -14.42 -4.76
C MET A 1 -17.84 -12.98 -4.39
N ILE A 2 -16.57 -12.55 -4.47
CA ILE A 2 -16.11 -11.15 -4.30
C ILE A 2 -15.62 -10.50 -5.61
N TYR A 3 -15.89 -9.21 -5.77
CA TYR A 3 -15.58 -8.43 -6.95
C TYR A 3 -14.84 -7.13 -6.59
N GLN A 4 -13.99 -6.65 -7.50
CA GLN A 4 -13.33 -5.35 -7.44
C GLN A 4 -13.86 -4.43 -8.55
N CYS A 5 -14.28 -3.22 -8.18
CA CYS A 5 -14.73 -2.21 -9.13
C CYS A 5 -13.54 -1.59 -9.89
N THR A 6 -13.60 -1.51 -11.22
CA THR A 6 -12.53 -0.88 -12.02
C THR A 6 -12.46 0.63 -11.86
N SER A 7 -13.55 1.29 -11.45
CA SER A 7 -13.62 2.74 -11.27
C SER A 7 -13.12 3.18 -9.89
N CYS A 8 -13.78 2.75 -8.80
CA CYS A 8 -13.44 3.17 -7.45
C CYS A 8 -12.48 2.23 -6.71
N ARG A 9 -12.08 1.09 -7.31
CA ARG A 9 -11.18 0.07 -6.73
C ARG A 9 -11.66 -0.64 -5.46
N ARG A 10 -12.83 -0.26 -4.93
CA ARG A 10 -13.49 -0.91 -3.78
C ARG A 10 -13.97 -2.31 -4.10
N LYS A 11 -14.05 -3.14 -3.07
CA LYS A 11 -14.41 -4.56 -3.16
C LYS A 11 -15.76 -4.81 -2.52
N SER A 12 -16.61 -5.57 -3.20
CA SER A 12 -17.95 -5.91 -2.75
C SER A 12 -18.35 -7.31 -3.19
N PHE A 13 -19.39 -7.86 -2.57
CA PHE A 13 -20.01 -9.11 -3.01
C PHE A 13 -21.09 -8.91 -4.10
N GLU A 14 -21.32 -7.65 -4.50
CA GLU A 14 -22.33 -7.26 -5.46
C GLU A 14 -21.78 -7.27 -6.90
N THR A 15 -22.59 -7.76 -7.84
CA THR A 15 -22.26 -7.76 -9.29
C THR A 15 -22.35 -6.36 -9.91
N LYS A 16 -22.92 -5.39 -9.18
CA LYS A 16 -22.90 -3.96 -9.50
C LYS A 16 -22.26 -3.21 -8.35
N CYS A 17 -21.38 -2.26 -8.64
CA CYS A 17 -20.70 -1.46 -7.62
C CYS A 17 -21.69 -0.62 -6.79
N PRO A 18 -21.79 -0.86 -5.47
CA PRO A 18 -22.67 -0.09 -4.58
C PRO A 18 -22.32 1.41 -4.50
N TRP A 19 -21.08 1.77 -4.83
CA TRP A 19 -20.58 3.14 -4.73
C TRP A 19 -20.61 3.92 -6.05
N CYS A 20 -20.64 3.23 -7.19
CA CYS A 20 -20.57 3.88 -8.52
C CYS A 20 -21.94 3.95 -9.23
N THR A 21 -23.00 3.45 -8.61
CA THR A 21 -24.36 3.39 -9.18
C THR A 21 -24.98 4.76 -9.49
N ASN A 22 -24.39 5.87 -8.99
CA ASN A 22 -24.84 7.25 -9.23
C ASN A 22 -23.77 8.16 -9.85
N ALA A 23 -22.82 7.62 -10.64
CA ALA A 23 -21.77 8.44 -11.24
C ALA A 23 -22.37 9.63 -12.05
N PRO A 24 -21.87 10.87 -11.89
CA PRO A 24 -22.40 12.03 -12.59
C PRO A 24 -22.25 11.87 -14.10
N VAL A 25 -23.23 12.40 -14.84
CA VAL A 25 -23.21 12.49 -16.30
C VAL A 25 -21.95 13.25 -16.73
N GLN A 26 -21.22 12.73 -17.74
CA GLN A 26 -20.05 13.43 -18.27
C GLN A 26 -20.47 14.81 -18.81
N ALA A 27 -19.54 15.76 -18.87
CA ALA A 27 -19.78 17.11 -19.43
C ALA A 27 -20.29 17.07 -20.89
N SER A 28 -20.11 15.94 -21.59
CA SER A 28 -20.60 15.65 -22.95
C SER A 28 -22.05 15.19 -23.03
N GLY A 29 -22.76 15.04 -21.90
CA GLY A 29 -24.13 14.50 -21.86
C GLY A 29 -24.21 12.99 -22.14
N GLN A 30 -23.09 12.30 -22.35
CA GLN A 30 -23.06 10.85 -22.52
C GLN A 30 -22.92 10.15 -21.16
N PRO A 31 -23.65 9.04 -20.94
CA PRO A 31 -23.46 8.22 -19.74
C PRO A 31 -22.04 7.67 -19.74
N ALA A 32 -21.31 7.87 -18.63
CA ALA A 32 -20.02 7.22 -18.44
C ALA A 32 -20.21 5.70 -18.53
N PRO A 33 -19.27 4.96 -19.16
CA PRO A 33 -19.37 3.51 -19.22
C PRO A 33 -19.46 2.94 -17.80
N ALA A 34 -20.43 2.04 -17.59
CA ALA A 34 -20.68 1.46 -16.28
C ALA A 34 -19.41 0.79 -15.76
N ALA A 35 -19.06 1.05 -14.49
CA ALA A 35 -17.87 0.47 -13.88
C ALA A 35 -17.97 -1.07 -13.88
N LEU A 36 -16.94 -1.73 -14.40
CA LEU A 36 -16.85 -3.18 -14.43
C LEU A 36 -16.55 -3.73 -13.02
N GLN A 37 -17.27 -4.77 -12.62
CA GLN A 37 -16.97 -5.56 -11.43
C GLN A 37 -16.14 -6.79 -11.81
N VAL A 38 -14.87 -6.78 -11.43
CA VAL A 38 -13.90 -7.84 -11.76
C VAL A 38 -13.91 -8.88 -10.63
N PRO A 39 -14.29 -10.14 -10.88
CA PRO A 39 -14.28 -11.16 -9.85
C PRO A 39 -12.85 -11.62 -9.52
N LEU A 40 -12.64 -12.06 -8.27
CA LEU A 40 -11.41 -12.75 -7.86
C LEU A 40 -11.25 -14.12 -8.55
N ASP A 41 -12.36 -14.77 -8.88
CA ASP A 41 -12.46 -16.02 -9.63
C ASP A 41 -13.08 -15.75 -11.01
N PRO A 42 -12.35 -16.00 -12.11
CA PRO A 42 -12.87 -15.81 -13.47
C PRO A 42 -14.17 -16.57 -13.78
N SER A 43 -14.50 -17.62 -13.03
CA SER A 43 -15.75 -18.38 -13.26
C SER A 43 -17.01 -17.52 -13.11
N PHE A 44 -16.91 -16.42 -12.37
CA PHE A 44 -17.99 -15.46 -12.14
C PHE A 44 -18.04 -14.32 -13.16
N TYR A 45 -17.36 -14.44 -14.29
CA TYR A 45 -17.59 -13.51 -15.39
C TYR A 45 -19.00 -13.66 -15.98
N PRO A 46 -19.71 -12.55 -16.29
CA PRO A 46 -21.03 -12.61 -16.92
C PRO A 46 -21.07 -13.40 -18.22
N GLU A 47 -19.96 -13.43 -18.97
CA GLU A 47 -19.79 -14.18 -20.21
C GLU A 47 -19.94 -15.68 -20.04
N PHE A 48 -19.77 -16.20 -18.82
CA PHE A 48 -19.92 -17.63 -18.51
C PHE A 48 -21.26 -17.95 -17.85
N GLN A 49 -22.19 -17.00 -17.81
CA GLN A 49 -23.47 -17.13 -17.13
C GLN A 49 -24.61 -17.17 -18.15
N TYR A 50 -25.50 -18.14 -18.01
CA TYR A 50 -26.68 -18.23 -18.86
C TYR A 50 -27.63 -17.05 -18.58
N GLN A 51 -27.99 -16.31 -19.63
CA GLN A 51 -28.99 -15.25 -19.56
C GLN A 51 -30.30 -15.74 -20.20
N THR A 52 -31.41 -15.68 -19.46
CA THR A 52 -32.74 -16.05 -19.98
C THR A 52 -33.12 -15.17 -21.17
N LYS A 53 -33.64 -15.77 -22.23
CA LYS A 53 -34.09 -15.08 -23.45
C LYS A 53 -35.62 -15.09 -23.57
N GLY A 54 -36.32 -15.40 -22.48
CA GLY A 54 -37.77 -15.52 -22.40
C GLY A 54 -38.27 -16.97 -22.47
N PHE A 55 -39.43 -17.22 -21.85
CA PHE A 55 -39.96 -18.56 -21.55
C PHE A 55 -39.97 -19.53 -22.75
N LEU A 56 -40.42 -19.09 -23.93
CA LEU A 56 -40.53 -19.95 -25.12
C LEU A 56 -39.18 -20.31 -25.75
N LYS A 57 -38.18 -19.42 -25.71
CA LYS A 57 -36.83 -19.67 -26.25
C LYS A 57 -36.00 -20.53 -25.30
N ASP A 58 -36.19 -20.34 -24.00
CA ASP A 58 -35.50 -21.13 -22.97
C ASP A 58 -35.95 -22.60 -22.98
N LEU A 59 -37.20 -22.89 -23.37
CA LEU A 59 -37.74 -24.26 -23.38
C LEU A 59 -37.10 -25.17 -24.44
N LEU A 60 -36.64 -24.62 -25.57
CA LEU A 60 -36.13 -25.39 -26.72
C LEU A 60 -34.60 -25.41 -26.81
N GLY A 61 -33.89 -24.45 -26.19
CA GLY A 61 -32.45 -24.26 -26.42
C GLY A 61 -31.57 -24.20 -25.17
N LYS A 62 -32.14 -24.00 -23.97
CA LYS A 62 -31.38 -23.70 -22.75
C LYS A 62 -30.33 -24.75 -22.39
N LYS A 63 -30.67 -26.04 -22.45
CA LYS A 63 -29.73 -27.12 -22.10
C LYS A 63 -28.51 -27.15 -23.00
N LYS A 64 -28.69 -26.92 -24.31
CA LYS A 64 -27.59 -26.93 -25.29
C LYS A 64 -26.70 -25.70 -25.12
N GLU A 65 -27.29 -24.52 -24.97
CA GLU A 65 -26.55 -23.27 -24.75
C GLU A 65 -25.76 -23.32 -23.44
N GLN A 66 -26.37 -23.84 -22.37
CA GLN A 66 -25.71 -24.00 -21.09
C GLN A 66 -24.56 -25.02 -21.14
N ALA A 67 -24.69 -26.10 -21.91
CA ALA A 67 -23.59 -27.04 -22.13
C ALA A 67 -22.41 -26.39 -22.86
N GLN A 68 -22.67 -25.62 -23.92
CA GLN A 68 -21.63 -24.88 -24.65
C GLN A 68 -20.90 -23.87 -23.76
N LEU A 69 -21.65 -23.16 -22.91
CA LEU A 69 -21.10 -22.20 -21.95
C LEU A 69 -20.21 -22.88 -20.91
N ASN A 70 -20.64 -24.04 -20.40
CA ASN A 70 -19.87 -24.84 -19.46
C ASN A 70 -18.58 -25.40 -20.10
N ASP A 71 -18.62 -25.78 -21.38
CA ASP A 71 -17.44 -26.24 -22.12
C ASP A 71 -16.43 -25.11 -22.29
N LEU A 72 -16.89 -23.94 -22.74
CA LEU A 72 -16.08 -22.73 -22.86
C LEU A 72 -15.46 -22.34 -21.51
N LEU A 73 -16.26 -22.29 -20.44
CA LEU A 73 -15.81 -21.97 -19.09
C LEU A 73 -14.70 -22.93 -18.64
N ARG A 74 -14.92 -24.25 -18.79
CA ARG A 74 -13.91 -25.26 -18.42
C ARG A 74 -12.61 -25.09 -19.20
N ALA A 75 -12.71 -24.82 -20.50
CA ALA A 75 -11.55 -24.62 -21.35
C ALA A 75 -10.75 -23.37 -20.94
N VAL A 76 -11.42 -22.24 -20.75
CA VAL A 76 -10.82 -20.98 -20.30
C VAL A 76 -10.17 -21.14 -18.93
N LEU A 77 -10.88 -21.68 -17.94
CA LEU A 77 -10.35 -21.81 -16.57
C LEU A 77 -9.13 -22.71 -16.51
N ARG A 78 -9.14 -23.85 -17.23
CA ARG A 78 -7.99 -24.76 -17.31
C ARG A 78 -6.78 -24.03 -17.89
N LYS A 79 -6.91 -23.41 -19.06
CA LYS A 79 -5.81 -22.73 -19.75
C LYS A 79 -5.32 -21.52 -18.98
N TYR A 80 -6.23 -20.74 -18.38
CA TYR A 80 -5.87 -19.64 -17.50
C TYR A 80 -5.08 -20.15 -16.29
N SER A 81 -5.50 -21.22 -15.63
CA SER A 81 -4.78 -21.81 -14.50
C SER A 81 -3.36 -22.25 -14.88
N GLU A 82 -3.21 -22.96 -16.01
CA GLU A 82 -1.91 -23.41 -16.55
C GLU A 82 -0.97 -22.25 -16.90
N LEU A 83 -1.52 -21.14 -17.40
CA LEU A 83 -0.73 -19.99 -17.87
C LEU A 83 -0.63 -18.87 -16.82
N LYS A 84 -1.40 -18.92 -15.73
CA LYS A 84 -1.47 -17.86 -14.70
C LYS A 84 -0.08 -17.53 -14.15
N LYS A 85 0.72 -18.57 -13.90
CA LYS A 85 2.14 -18.48 -13.58
C LYS A 85 2.91 -19.41 -14.55
N PRO A 86 3.91 -18.92 -15.31
CA PRO A 86 4.52 -17.60 -15.17
C PRO A 86 3.88 -16.50 -16.02
N TYR A 87 3.05 -16.79 -17.03
CA TYR A 87 2.75 -15.83 -18.10
C TYR A 87 1.98 -14.59 -17.64
N PHE A 88 0.79 -14.75 -17.06
CA PHE A 88 -0.03 -13.61 -16.62
C PHE A 88 0.65 -12.82 -15.50
N ALA A 89 1.24 -13.53 -14.51
CA ALA A 89 1.98 -12.90 -13.43
C ALA A 89 3.20 -12.10 -13.94
N ASN A 90 4.01 -12.68 -14.82
CA ASN A 90 5.20 -11.99 -15.33
C ASN A 90 4.84 -10.82 -16.23
N PHE A 91 3.80 -10.94 -17.06
CA PHE A 91 3.34 -9.81 -17.87
C PHE A 91 2.99 -8.59 -17.01
N PHE A 92 2.31 -8.82 -15.88
CA PHE A 92 2.00 -7.78 -14.91
C PHE A 92 3.25 -7.09 -14.33
N HIS A 93 4.29 -7.87 -13.99
CA HIS A 93 5.49 -7.35 -13.34
C HIS A 93 6.55 -6.78 -14.29
N THR A 94 6.60 -7.25 -15.53
CA THR A 94 7.71 -6.95 -16.46
C THR A 94 7.33 -5.99 -17.57
N VAL A 95 6.04 -5.84 -17.88
CA VAL A 95 5.62 -5.17 -19.13
C VAL A 95 4.56 -4.09 -18.93
N ARG A 96 3.72 -4.17 -17.89
CA ARG A 96 2.50 -3.36 -17.73
C ARG A 96 2.69 -1.83 -17.66
N ASN A 97 3.91 -1.32 -17.45
CA ASN A 97 4.18 0.11 -17.15
C ASN A 97 5.10 0.82 -18.18
N VAL A 98 5.12 0.40 -19.44
CA VAL A 98 6.05 0.96 -20.43
C VAL A 98 5.36 1.94 -21.39
N GLY A 99 5.44 3.25 -21.10
CA GLY A 99 5.23 4.34 -22.06
C GLY A 99 3.87 4.42 -22.77
N VAL A 100 3.81 5.18 -23.87
CA VAL A 100 2.65 5.26 -24.77
C VAL A 100 2.71 4.09 -25.73
N GLU A 101 1.83 3.10 -25.56
CA GLU A 101 1.72 1.94 -26.46
C GLU A 101 0.77 2.25 -27.65
N PRO A 102 1.01 1.64 -28.82
CA PRO A 102 0.08 1.72 -29.94
C PRO A 102 -1.26 1.04 -29.59
N ILE A 103 -2.34 1.44 -30.25
CA ILE A 103 -3.66 0.83 -30.07
C ILE A 103 -3.64 -0.59 -30.64
N ASP A 104 -4.10 -1.56 -29.86
CA ASP A 104 -4.21 -2.96 -30.30
C ASP A 104 -5.06 -3.10 -31.55
N ALA A 105 -4.60 -3.94 -32.48
CA ALA A 105 -5.43 -4.43 -33.56
C ALA A 105 -6.53 -5.37 -33.04
N GLU A 106 -7.71 -5.35 -33.66
CA GLU A 106 -8.79 -6.31 -33.35
C GLU A 106 -8.35 -7.76 -33.56
N THR A 107 -7.59 -7.99 -34.64
CA THR A 107 -6.97 -9.28 -34.96
C THR A 107 -5.46 -9.12 -35.01
N PRO A 108 -4.71 -9.67 -34.03
CA PRO A 108 -3.26 -9.66 -34.03
C PRO A 108 -2.75 -10.40 -35.27
N SER A 109 -1.99 -9.71 -36.12
CA SER A 109 -1.36 -10.32 -37.30
C SER A 109 -0.15 -9.50 -37.73
N ALA A 110 0.77 -10.15 -38.46
CA ALA A 110 1.91 -9.46 -39.02
C ALA A 110 1.43 -8.37 -40.02
N ARG A 111 1.88 -7.15 -39.81
CA ARG A 111 1.58 -5.99 -40.66
C ARG A 111 2.85 -5.34 -41.19
N GLU A 112 2.79 -4.79 -42.40
CA GLU A 112 3.91 -4.09 -43.04
C GLU A 112 4.33 -2.88 -42.19
N ASN A 113 5.62 -2.78 -41.84
CA ASN A 113 6.16 -1.78 -40.92
C ASN A 113 5.43 -1.70 -39.55
N GLY A 114 4.92 -2.84 -39.07
CA GLY A 114 4.11 -2.89 -37.86
C GLY A 114 4.82 -2.55 -36.56
N THR A 115 4.24 -1.63 -35.80
CA THR A 115 4.47 -1.46 -34.36
C THR A 115 3.41 -2.27 -33.62
N TYR A 116 3.74 -2.94 -32.51
CA TYR A 116 2.80 -3.78 -31.75
C TYR A 116 2.82 -3.37 -30.30
N SER A 117 1.65 -3.36 -29.66
CA SER A 117 1.57 -3.16 -28.22
C SER A 117 2.06 -4.41 -27.53
N ASN A 118 2.53 -4.26 -26.29
CA ASN A 118 2.90 -5.44 -25.52
C ASN A 118 1.68 -6.32 -25.21
N ARG A 119 0.50 -5.69 -25.10
CA ARG A 119 -0.78 -6.38 -24.91
C ARG A 119 -1.14 -7.25 -26.12
N GLU A 120 -0.97 -6.73 -27.33
CA GLU A 120 -1.18 -7.46 -28.58
C GLU A 120 -0.23 -8.65 -28.69
N LEU A 121 1.06 -8.43 -28.43
CA LEU A 121 2.06 -9.51 -28.44
C LEU A 121 1.77 -10.56 -27.36
N PHE A 122 1.31 -10.14 -26.18
CA PHE A 122 0.95 -11.05 -25.11
C PHE A 122 -0.25 -11.92 -25.47
N ARG A 123 -1.29 -11.33 -26.09
CA ARG A 123 -2.44 -12.09 -26.62
C ARG A 123 -1.96 -13.18 -27.59
N GLU A 124 -1.09 -12.81 -28.52
CA GLU A 124 -0.54 -13.74 -29.52
C GLU A 124 0.29 -14.86 -28.87
N VAL A 125 1.10 -14.55 -27.85
CA VAL A 125 1.83 -15.56 -27.07
C VAL A 125 0.88 -16.57 -26.44
N LEU A 126 -0.23 -16.11 -25.84
CA LEU A 126 -1.23 -16.99 -25.22
C LEU A 126 -1.95 -17.87 -26.25
N ILE A 127 -2.34 -17.29 -27.40
CA ILE A 127 -2.98 -18.04 -28.50
C ILE A 127 -2.04 -19.15 -29.00
N ARG A 128 -0.76 -18.84 -29.25
CA ARG A 128 0.25 -19.84 -29.64
C ARG A 128 0.53 -20.90 -28.58
N LYS A 129 0.21 -20.63 -27.32
CA LYS A 129 0.25 -21.60 -26.21
C LYS A 129 -1.03 -22.43 -26.10
N GLY A 130 -1.96 -22.28 -27.04
CA GLY A 130 -3.20 -23.04 -27.10
C GLY A 130 -4.41 -22.32 -26.49
N PHE A 131 -4.29 -21.05 -26.07
CA PHE A 131 -5.40 -20.24 -25.55
C PHE A 131 -6.23 -19.59 -26.68
N THR A 132 -6.71 -20.44 -27.59
CA THR A 132 -7.42 -20.06 -28.82
C THR A 132 -8.76 -19.36 -28.59
N GLU A 133 -9.40 -19.52 -27.42
CA GLU A 133 -10.64 -18.80 -27.06
C GLU A 133 -10.46 -17.27 -27.09
N LEU A 134 -9.22 -16.78 -26.96
CA LEU A 134 -8.89 -15.36 -27.08
C LEU A 134 -9.02 -14.83 -28.51
N GLU A 135 -9.12 -15.69 -29.53
CA GLU A 135 -9.43 -15.29 -30.91
C GLU A 135 -10.89 -14.82 -31.01
N GLU A 136 -11.81 -15.62 -30.47
CA GLU A 136 -13.26 -15.36 -30.49
C GLU A 136 -13.70 -14.36 -29.41
N LEU A 137 -12.97 -14.28 -28.29
CA LEU A 137 -13.27 -13.41 -27.15
C LEU A 137 -12.09 -12.50 -26.80
N PRO A 138 -11.75 -11.50 -27.64
CA PRO A 138 -10.61 -10.60 -27.42
C PRO A 138 -10.62 -9.91 -26.05
N HIS A 139 -11.79 -9.46 -25.58
CA HIS A 139 -11.96 -8.76 -24.30
C HIS A 139 -11.71 -9.63 -23.07
N LEU A 140 -11.65 -10.97 -23.23
CA LEU A 140 -11.37 -11.88 -22.13
C LEU A 140 -9.94 -11.69 -21.59
N LEU A 141 -9.00 -11.29 -22.44
CA LEU A 141 -7.62 -11.03 -22.00
C LEU A 141 -7.56 -9.92 -20.94
N ASP A 142 -8.20 -8.77 -21.22
CA ASP A 142 -8.23 -7.63 -20.30
C ASP A 142 -8.83 -8.00 -18.95
N LYS A 143 -9.92 -8.77 -19.00
CA LYS A 143 -10.59 -9.31 -17.82
C LYS A 143 -9.67 -10.22 -17.02
N LEU A 144 -9.05 -11.22 -17.65
CA LEU A 144 -8.13 -12.13 -16.98
C LEU A 144 -6.90 -11.41 -16.41
N LEU A 145 -6.39 -10.37 -17.07
CA LEU A 145 -5.34 -9.51 -16.54
C LEU A 145 -5.79 -8.75 -15.29
N LEU A 146 -7.00 -8.19 -15.30
CA LEU A 146 -7.59 -7.53 -14.13
C LEU A 146 -7.79 -8.52 -12.97
N THR A 147 -8.33 -9.72 -13.22
CA THR A 147 -8.44 -10.78 -12.19
C THR A 147 -7.07 -11.19 -11.67
N THR A 148 -6.05 -11.29 -12.52
CA THR A 148 -4.68 -11.60 -12.08
C THR A 148 -4.16 -10.53 -11.14
N GLY A 149 -4.36 -9.26 -11.47
CA GLY A 149 -4.02 -8.14 -10.60
C GLY A 149 -4.77 -8.17 -9.27
N PHE A 150 -6.07 -8.47 -9.29
CA PHE A 150 -6.87 -8.60 -8.08
C PHE A 150 -6.40 -9.78 -7.21
N ASN A 151 -6.07 -10.93 -7.81
CA ASN A 151 -5.48 -12.07 -7.10
C ASN A 151 -4.16 -11.69 -6.40
N SER A 152 -3.31 -10.91 -7.07
CA SER A 152 -2.06 -10.42 -6.45
C SER A 152 -2.34 -9.49 -5.28
N ALA A 153 -3.29 -8.56 -5.41
CA ALA A 153 -3.68 -7.67 -4.32
C ALA A 153 -4.26 -8.45 -3.13
N TYR A 154 -5.10 -9.45 -3.40
CA TYR A 154 -5.66 -10.32 -2.37
C TYR A 154 -4.60 -11.14 -1.65
N LEU A 155 -3.54 -11.62 -2.34
CA LEU A 155 -2.44 -12.34 -1.69
C LEU A 155 -1.66 -11.43 -0.71
N GLY A 156 -1.47 -10.16 -1.07
CA GLY A 156 -0.90 -9.16 -0.16
C GLY A 156 -1.77 -8.96 1.08
N PHE A 157 -3.07 -8.72 0.86
CA PHE A 157 -4.05 -8.61 1.93
C PHE A 157 -4.12 -9.86 2.81
N TYR A 158 -4.09 -11.06 2.22
CA TYR A 158 -4.11 -12.34 2.94
C TYR A 158 -2.95 -12.43 3.93
N THR A 159 -1.75 -12.04 3.50
CA THR A 159 -0.55 -12.06 4.33
C THR A 159 -0.65 -11.04 5.47
N GLU A 160 -1.13 -9.84 5.16
CA GLU A 160 -1.36 -8.77 6.12
C GLU A 160 -2.40 -9.16 7.18
N ILE A 161 -3.56 -9.68 6.76
CA ILE A 161 -4.69 -9.92 7.65
C ILE A 161 -4.46 -11.12 8.57
N SER A 162 -3.71 -12.13 8.11
CA SER A 162 -3.48 -13.38 8.83
C SER A 162 -2.97 -13.21 10.27
N ARG A 163 -2.16 -12.17 10.54
CA ARG A 163 -1.62 -11.89 11.89
C ARG A 163 -2.64 -11.31 12.88
N HIS A 164 -3.77 -10.80 12.39
CA HIS A 164 -4.83 -10.22 13.20
C HIS A 164 -5.94 -11.21 13.54
N ILE A 165 -5.93 -12.42 12.97
CA ILE A 165 -7.01 -13.42 13.10
C ILE A 165 -6.91 -14.18 14.44
N LYS A 166 -7.31 -13.52 15.53
CA LYS A 166 -7.35 -14.08 16.88
C LYS A 166 -8.54 -13.54 17.66
N GLY A 167 -9.19 -14.40 18.44
CA GLY A 167 -10.29 -14.01 19.32
C GLY A 167 -11.62 -13.78 18.59
N SER A 168 -12.42 -12.88 19.15
CA SER A 168 -13.71 -12.43 18.62
C SER A 168 -13.55 -11.58 17.36
N LEU A 169 -14.63 -11.46 16.58
CA LEU A 169 -14.63 -10.62 15.39
C LEU A 169 -14.29 -9.16 15.70
N ARG A 170 -14.73 -8.64 16.85
CA ARG A 170 -14.43 -7.27 17.28
C ARG A 170 -12.93 -7.09 17.60
N GLU A 171 -12.29 -8.08 18.19
CA GLU A 171 -10.83 -8.06 18.46
C GLU A 171 -10.03 -8.11 17.15
N ILE A 172 -10.43 -8.96 16.20
CA ILE A 172 -9.84 -9.02 14.86
C ILE A 172 -9.94 -7.65 14.17
N LEU A 173 -11.15 -7.07 14.13
CA LEU A 173 -11.39 -5.77 13.51
C LEU A 173 -10.57 -4.68 14.19
N ARG A 174 -10.53 -4.63 15.52
CA ARG A 174 -9.76 -3.62 16.26
C ARG A 174 -8.27 -3.74 16.01
N SER A 175 -7.71 -4.95 16.07
CA SER A 175 -6.30 -5.20 15.80
C SER A 175 -5.92 -4.79 14.37
N TRP A 176 -6.73 -5.19 13.39
CA TRP A 176 -6.50 -4.86 12.00
C TRP A 176 -6.66 -3.36 11.72
N ILE A 177 -7.72 -2.71 12.18
CA ILE A 177 -7.98 -1.27 11.98
C ILE A 177 -6.87 -0.43 12.62
N ALA A 178 -6.37 -0.82 13.79
CA ALA A 178 -5.28 -0.10 14.45
C ALA A 178 -4.02 -0.03 13.58
N GLU A 179 -3.76 -1.06 12.77
CA GLU A 179 -2.63 -1.10 11.85
C GLU A 179 -2.97 -0.54 10.46
N ALA A 180 -4.06 -0.99 9.86
CA ALA A 180 -4.46 -0.65 8.49
C ALA A 180 -4.91 0.82 8.34
N GLY A 181 -5.24 1.50 9.45
CA GLY A 181 -5.71 2.87 9.46
C GLY A 181 -7.00 3.00 8.63
N VAL A 182 -7.10 4.01 7.78
CA VAL A 182 -8.36 4.30 7.04
C VAL A 182 -8.69 3.33 5.91
N SER A 183 -7.76 2.45 5.53
CA SER A 183 -7.89 1.54 4.39
C SER A 183 -8.93 0.43 4.58
N TYR A 184 -9.30 0.10 5.84
CA TYR A 184 -10.33 -0.91 6.12
C TYR A 184 -11.65 -0.65 5.38
N ARG A 185 -11.97 0.62 5.07
CA ARG A 185 -13.19 1.03 4.38
C ARG A 185 -13.32 0.40 2.99
N ASP A 186 -12.20 0.17 2.33
CA ASP A 186 -12.14 -0.39 0.98
C ASP A 186 -11.98 -1.92 1.01
N ASP A 187 -11.47 -2.46 2.12
CA ASP A 187 -11.01 -3.85 2.25
C ASP A 187 -11.84 -4.71 3.22
N LEU A 188 -12.85 -4.16 3.90
CA LEU A 188 -13.69 -4.94 4.83
C LEU A 188 -14.34 -6.17 4.15
N SER A 189 -14.78 -6.04 2.90
CA SER A 189 -15.28 -7.18 2.13
C SER A 189 -14.22 -8.27 1.92
N LEU A 190 -12.94 -7.89 1.78
CA LEU A 190 -11.84 -8.87 1.67
C LEU A 190 -11.60 -9.59 2.98
N LEU A 191 -11.71 -8.92 4.14
CA LEU A 191 -11.68 -9.58 5.44
C LEU A 191 -12.79 -10.63 5.53
N PHE A 192 -14.03 -10.26 5.22
CA PHE A 192 -15.15 -11.21 5.28
C PHE A 192 -15.01 -12.37 4.30
N TYR A 193 -14.48 -12.09 3.09
CA TYR A 193 -14.15 -13.13 2.14
C TYR A 193 -13.07 -14.08 2.69
N PHE A 194 -11.99 -13.53 3.25
CA PHE A 194 -10.91 -14.30 3.88
C PHE A 194 -11.44 -15.21 4.99
N LEU A 195 -12.27 -14.69 5.91
CA LEU A 195 -12.85 -15.48 6.98
C LEU A 195 -13.70 -16.64 6.43
N TRP A 196 -14.53 -16.34 5.42
CA TRP A 196 -15.36 -17.35 4.77
C TRP A 196 -14.52 -18.46 4.11
N ASP A 197 -13.55 -18.05 3.26
CA ASP A 197 -12.68 -18.90 2.45
C ASP A 197 -11.80 -19.84 3.32
N ASN A 198 -11.39 -19.36 4.50
CA ASN A 198 -10.59 -20.13 5.45
C ASN A 198 -11.43 -20.89 6.49
N ASN A 199 -12.75 -21.03 6.29
CA ASN A 199 -13.66 -21.70 7.22
C ASN A 199 -13.66 -21.13 8.66
N ILE A 200 -13.34 -19.84 8.80
CA ILE A 200 -13.41 -19.12 10.06
C ILE A 200 -14.82 -18.53 10.19
N ARG A 201 -15.49 -18.83 11.31
CA ARG A 201 -16.90 -18.50 11.49
C ARG A 201 -17.09 -17.72 12.79
N HIS A 202 -17.85 -16.65 12.70
CA HIS A 202 -18.28 -15.83 13.83
C HIS A 202 -19.81 -15.81 13.84
N PRO A 203 -20.48 -16.07 14.99
CA PRO A 203 -21.94 -16.13 15.09
C PRO A 203 -22.66 -14.88 14.54
N GLU A 204 -22.00 -13.74 14.57
CA GLU A 204 -22.53 -12.44 14.15
C GLU A 204 -22.57 -12.27 12.62
N ILE A 205 -21.94 -13.19 11.85
CA ILE A 205 -21.92 -13.17 10.38
C ILE A 205 -22.54 -14.46 9.83
N GLN A 206 -23.59 -14.30 9.03
CA GLN A 206 -24.22 -15.39 8.30
C GLN A 206 -23.90 -15.29 6.81
N TYR A 207 -23.08 -16.21 6.33
CA TYR A 207 -22.69 -16.28 4.92
C TYR A 207 -23.71 -17.05 4.08
N ALA A 208 -23.94 -16.59 2.85
CA ALA A 208 -24.68 -17.34 1.85
C ALA A 208 -23.73 -18.29 1.10
N ASP A 209 -23.50 -19.50 1.61
CA ASP A 209 -22.52 -20.45 1.04
C ASP A 209 -22.80 -20.81 -0.43
N GLN A 210 -24.06 -20.79 -0.85
CA GLN A 210 -24.46 -20.96 -2.24
C GLN A 210 -23.90 -19.88 -3.19
N ALA A 211 -23.41 -18.76 -2.67
CA ALA A 211 -22.74 -17.71 -3.46
C ALA A 211 -21.40 -18.16 -4.08
N SER A 212 -20.91 -19.35 -3.70
CA SER A 212 -19.76 -20.02 -4.34
C SER A 212 -20.13 -20.74 -5.64
N SER A 213 -21.42 -21.01 -5.88
CA SER A 213 -21.91 -21.72 -7.06
C SER A 213 -23.05 -21.01 -7.81
N ALA A 214 -23.65 -19.98 -7.21
CA ALA A 214 -24.77 -19.24 -7.76
C ALA A 214 -24.36 -17.79 -8.11
N PHE A 215 -24.10 -17.55 -9.40
CA PHE A 215 -23.80 -16.21 -9.90
C PHE A 215 -24.91 -15.22 -9.54
N GLY A 216 -24.51 -13.99 -9.18
CA GLY A 216 -25.43 -12.94 -8.75
C GLY A 216 -25.89 -13.03 -7.29
N THR A 217 -25.59 -14.12 -6.58
CA THR A 217 -25.85 -14.21 -5.14
C THR A 217 -24.67 -13.59 -4.36
N PRO A 218 -24.87 -12.50 -3.59
CA PRO A 218 -23.81 -11.94 -2.79
C PRO A 218 -23.48 -12.86 -1.60
N LEU A 219 -22.20 -13.01 -1.28
CA LEU A 219 -21.75 -13.81 -0.12
C LEU A 219 -22.26 -13.22 1.20
N LEU A 220 -22.27 -11.89 1.29
CA LEU A 220 -22.97 -11.12 2.31
C LEU A 220 -23.75 -10.00 1.62
N PRO A 221 -25.01 -9.75 2.00
CA PRO A 221 -25.77 -8.61 1.50
C PRO A 221 -25.05 -7.29 1.76
N TRP A 222 -25.14 -6.34 0.82
CA TRP A 222 -24.55 -5.01 1.00
C TRP A 222 -24.96 -4.32 2.31
N GLN A 223 -26.21 -4.48 2.74
CA GLN A 223 -26.67 -3.89 4.00
C GLN A 223 -25.92 -4.45 5.22
N THR A 224 -25.58 -5.75 5.21
CA THR A 224 -24.76 -6.37 6.27
C THR A 224 -23.36 -5.79 6.28
N VAL A 225 -22.73 -5.66 5.10
CA VAL A 225 -21.40 -5.04 4.98
C VAL A 225 -21.42 -3.59 5.48
N LYS A 226 -22.47 -2.83 5.14
CA LYS A 226 -22.65 -1.45 5.61
C LYS A 226 -22.77 -1.35 7.13
N THR A 227 -23.57 -2.20 7.76
CA THR A 227 -23.66 -2.25 9.24
C THR A 227 -22.30 -2.52 9.88
N TRP A 228 -21.51 -3.42 9.31
CA TRP A 228 -20.16 -3.67 9.82
C TRP A 228 -19.16 -2.57 9.51
N LEU A 229 -19.32 -1.82 8.41
CA LEU A 229 -18.56 -0.60 8.18
C LEU A 229 -18.82 0.40 9.32
N ASP A 230 -20.07 0.59 9.74
CA ASP A 230 -20.41 1.49 10.85
C ASP A 230 -19.75 1.02 12.18
N VAL A 231 -19.70 -0.30 12.42
CA VAL A 231 -18.94 -0.87 13.55
C VAL A 231 -17.44 -0.57 13.44
N CYS A 232 -16.85 -0.69 12.24
CA CYS A 232 -15.46 -0.35 12.00
C CYS A 232 -15.17 1.14 12.21
N GLU A 233 -16.09 2.03 11.82
CA GLU A 233 -15.98 3.47 12.08
C GLU A 233 -15.93 3.76 13.58
N GLN A 234 -16.80 3.09 14.37
CA GLN A 234 -16.77 3.24 15.82
C GLN A 234 -15.45 2.74 16.43
N ILE A 235 -14.96 1.57 16.00
CA ILE A 235 -13.68 1.04 16.46
C ILE A 235 -12.52 1.99 16.11
N ASN A 236 -12.50 2.53 14.90
CA ASN A 236 -11.51 3.50 14.46
C ASN A 236 -11.56 4.78 15.32
N PHE A 237 -12.77 5.28 15.61
CA PHE A 237 -12.96 6.41 16.51
C PHE A 237 -12.41 6.12 17.90
N ASP A 238 -12.75 4.98 18.50
CA ASP A 238 -12.26 4.58 19.82
C ASP A 238 -10.73 4.52 19.86
N ILE A 239 -10.08 3.93 18.84
CA ILE A 239 -8.61 3.89 18.72
C ILE A 239 -8.02 5.31 18.65
N LEU A 240 -8.63 6.22 17.88
CA LEU A 240 -8.15 7.60 17.76
C LEU A 240 -8.29 8.37 19.07
N VAL A 241 -9.39 8.15 19.80
CA VAL A 241 -9.62 8.75 21.13
C VAL A 241 -8.56 8.23 22.11
N GLU A 242 -8.32 6.94 22.16
CA GLU A 242 -7.29 6.34 23.03
C GLU A 242 -5.90 6.87 22.70
N ARG A 243 -5.54 6.92 21.42
CA ARG A 243 -4.25 7.51 20.97
C ARG A 243 -4.10 8.96 21.40
N LEU A 244 -5.17 9.76 21.27
CA LEU A 244 -5.15 11.14 21.71
C LEU A 244 -5.06 11.25 23.23
N ALA A 245 -5.80 10.43 23.99
CA ALA A 245 -5.75 10.41 25.44
C ALA A 245 -4.34 10.08 25.93
N THR A 246 -3.71 9.01 25.42
CA THR A 246 -2.32 8.66 25.70
C THR A 246 -1.38 9.81 25.36
N LYS A 247 -1.54 10.44 24.18
CA LYS A 247 -0.73 11.59 23.82
C LYS A 247 -0.88 12.73 24.82
N LEU A 248 -2.08 13.04 25.28
CA LEU A 248 -2.31 14.12 26.24
C LEU A 248 -1.77 13.80 27.64
N GLU A 249 -1.82 12.54 28.06
CA GLU A 249 -1.35 12.08 29.37
C GLU A 249 0.18 12.06 29.47
N PHE A 250 0.86 11.56 28.44
CA PHE A 250 2.32 11.34 28.45
C PHE A 250 3.12 12.41 27.71
N PHE A 251 2.48 13.44 27.18
CA PHE A 251 3.19 14.54 26.53
C PHE A 251 3.93 15.41 27.56
N ASP A 252 5.26 15.35 27.54
CA ASP A 252 6.11 16.30 28.27
C ASP A 252 6.48 17.49 27.35
N PRO A 253 5.90 18.69 27.56
CA PRO A 253 6.24 19.86 26.76
C PRO A 253 7.72 20.26 26.86
N ASN A 254 8.43 19.85 27.92
CA ASN A 254 9.85 20.15 28.08
C ASN A 254 10.76 19.26 27.21
N GLN A 255 10.27 18.10 26.79
CA GLN A 255 10.97 17.20 25.87
C GLN A 255 10.55 17.40 24.43
N PHE A 256 9.46 18.13 24.19
CA PHE A 256 9.03 18.47 22.84
C PHE A 256 9.98 19.48 22.21
N VAL A 257 10.73 19.03 21.20
CA VAL A 257 11.69 19.89 20.51
C VAL A 257 11.02 20.57 19.31
N THR A 258 11.04 21.91 19.32
CA THR A 258 10.58 22.74 18.21
C THR A 258 11.76 23.31 17.45
N MET A 259 11.54 23.80 16.22
CA MET A 259 12.59 24.56 15.53
C MET A 259 13.04 25.81 16.32
N TYR A 260 12.20 26.40 17.17
CA TYR A 260 12.63 27.50 18.05
C TYR A 260 13.64 27.04 19.10
N HIS A 261 13.47 25.84 19.66
CA HIS A 261 14.47 25.25 20.55
C HIS A 261 15.79 25.00 19.80
N VAL A 262 15.71 24.47 18.58
CA VAL A 262 16.89 24.25 17.72
C VAL A 262 17.60 25.57 17.36
N ASP A 263 16.84 26.61 17.01
CA ASP A 263 17.39 27.93 16.66
C ASP A 263 18.10 28.62 17.85
N ALA A 264 17.77 28.23 19.08
CA ALA A 264 18.40 28.73 20.29
C ALA A 264 19.67 27.95 20.71
N MET A 265 19.91 26.77 20.14
CA MET A 265 21.10 25.96 20.43
C MET A 265 22.36 26.60 19.86
N ASN A 266 23.46 26.53 20.61
CA ASN A 266 24.78 26.77 20.05
C ASN A 266 25.24 25.56 19.18
N GLY A 267 26.36 25.70 18.47
CA GLY A 267 26.86 24.66 17.56
C GLY A 267 27.06 23.29 18.25
N TYR A 268 27.67 23.27 19.43
CA TYR A 268 27.92 22.03 20.17
C TYR A 268 26.62 21.38 20.69
N GLU A 269 25.68 22.19 21.18
CA GLU A 269 24.35 21.71 21.56
C GLU A 269 23.62 21.11 20.36
N PHE A 270 23.73 21.73 19.19
CA PHE A 270 23.13 21.25 17.96
C PHE A 270 23.73 19.93 17.49
N GLU A 271 25.05 19.76 17.56
CA GLU A 271 25.72 18.49 17.23
C GLU A 271 25.26 17.35 18.14
N LYS A 272 25.25 17.60 19.46
CA LYS A 272 24.77 16.62 20.44
C LYS A 272 23.30 16.27 20.22
N PHE A 273 22.49 17.27 19.89
CA PHE A 273 21.09 17.08 19.57
C PHE A 273 20.88 16.26 18.29
N LEU A 274 21.62 16.55 17.23
CA LEU A 274 21.58 15.76 16.00
C LEU A 274 21.97 14.31 16.24
N ALA A 275 22.94 14.05 17.13
CA ALA A 275 23.28 12.68 17.50
C ALA A 275 22.08 11.91 18.07
N GLN A 276 21.30 12.54 18.96
CA GLN A 276 20.07 11.96 19.51
C GLN A 276 19.00 11.75 18.44
N ILE A 277 18.83 12.69 17.52
CA ILE A 277 17.88 12.59 16.40
C ILE A 277 18.22 11.41 15.49
N PHE A 278 19.48 11.27 15.10
CA PHE A 278 19.91 10.17 14.24
C PHE A 278 19.87 8.82 14.96
N GLN A 279 20.20 8.75 16.26
CA GLN A 279 19.99 7.55 17.07
C GLN A 279 18.51 7.14 17.11
N THR A 280 17.62 8.11 17.35
CA THR A 280 16.17 7.88 17.38
C THR A 280 15.68 7.36 16.02
N ALA A 281 16.24 7.86 14.92
CA ALA A 281 15.98 7.39 13.56
C ALA A 281 16.64 6.03 13.21
N GLY A 282 17.27 5.37 14.18
CA GLY A 282 17.86 4.04 14.07
C GLY A 282 19.20 4.01 13.33
N TYR A 283 20.03 5.04 13.51
CA TYR A 283 21.43 5.04 13.10
C TYR A 283 22.34 4.75 14.30
N ASP A 284 23.46 4.06 14.07
CA ASP A 284 24.57 4.06 15.02
C ASP A 284 25.34 5.38 14.85
N VAL A 285 25.57 6.10 15.95
CA VAL A 285 26.16 7.45 15.91
C VAL A 285 27.43 7.53 16.76
N GLU A 286 28.50 8.06 16.16
CA GLU A 286 29.76 8.38 16.82
C GLU A 286 30.06 9.88 16.67
N ALA A 287 30.23 10.60 17.79
CA ALA A 287 30.65 12.00 17.75
C ALA A 287 32.15 12.13 17.48
N THR A 288 32.57 13.20 16.81
CA THR A 288 33.99 13.46 16.52
C THR A 288 34.67 14.19 17.69
N LYS A 289 36.00 14.38 17.58
CA LYS A 289 36.75 15.16 18.57
C LYS A 289 36.46 16.65 18.34
N LEU A 290 36.28 17.40 19.43
CA LEU A 290 35.99 18.84 19.46
C LEU A 290 36.97 19.76 18.69
N SER A 291 38.12 19.26 18.22
CA SER A 291 39.06 20.04 17.42
C SER A 291 39.79 19.19 16.39
N GLY A 292 40.07 19.79 15.23
CA GLY A 292 40.83 19.16 14.15
C GLY A 292 40.06 18.09 13.37
N ASP A 293 38.73 18.17 13.37
CA ASP A 293 37.82 17.17 12.80
C ASP A 293 37.72 17.20 11.26
N GLN A 294 38.33 18.16 10.59
CA GLN A 294 38.30 18.33 9.13
C GLN A 294 36.87 18.52 8.57
N GLY A 295 35.95 19.08 9.37
CA GLY A 295 34.55 19.28 8.96
C GLY A 295 33.68 18.03 9.08
N ALA A 296 34.01 17.15 10.03
CA ALA A 296 33.17 16.03 10.43
C ALA A 296 32.66 16.27 11.85
N ASP A 297 31.37 16.53 12.03
CA ASP A 297 30.84 16.74 13.38
C ASP A 297 30.27 15.43 13.96
N LEU A 298 29.67 14.58 13.10
CA LEU A 298 29.21 13.24 13.47
C LEU A 298 29.55 12.21 12.39
N PHE A 299 29.77 10.98 12.81
CA PHE A 299 29.68 9.80 11.95
C PHE A 299 28.39 9.05 12.27
N VAL A 300 27.64 8.70 11.23
CA VAL A 300 26.46 7.85 11.37
C VAL A 300 26.60 6.64 10.48
N SER A 301 26.07 5.50 10.92
CA SER A 301 26.03 4.30 10.09
C SER A 301 24.69 3.59 10.18
N LYS A 302 24.26 3.02 9.04
CA LYS A 302 23.04 2.23 8.93
C LYS A 302 23.14 1.29 7.73
N PHE A 303 22.72 0.04 7.91
CA PHE A 303 22.80 -1.00 6.87
C PHE A 303 24.20 -1.16 6.27
N GLY A 304 25.25 -1.04 7.10
CA GLY A 304 26.64 -1.21 6.69
C GLY A 304 27.25 -0.04 5.91
N LYS A 305 26.53 1.07 5.72
CA LYS A 305 27.06 2.30 5.10
C LYS A 305 27.44 3.32 6.17
N LYS A 306 28.62 3.91 6.04
CA LYS A 306 29.13 4.98 6.92
C LYS A 306 29.00 6.33 6.23
N MET A 307 28.46 7.31 6.96
CA MET A 307 28.23 8.66 6.47
C MET A 307 28.80 9.67 7.44
N VAL A 308 29.44 10.71 6.89
CA VAL A 308 29.86 11.88 7.67
C VAL A 308 28.77 12.94 7.64
N ILE A 309 28.57 13.62 8.78
CA ILE A 309 27.65 14.74 8.92
C ILE A 309 28.42 15.99 9.32
N GLN A 310 28.21 17.07 8.55
CA GLN A 310 28.53 18.43 8.97
C GLN A 310 27.24 19.12 9.42
N ALA A 311 27.19 19.52 10.69
CA ALA A 311 26.18 20.32 11.31
C ALA A 311 26.52 21.82 11.20
N LYS A 312 25.53 22.64 10.83
CA LYS A 312 25.63 24.11 10.81
C LYS A 312 24.39 24.72 11.47
N ASN A 313 24.52 25.24 12.68
CA ASN A 313 23.46 26.02 13.33
C ASN A 313 23.73 27.52 13.18
N TYR A 314 23.09 28.17 12.20
CA TYR A 314 23.35 29.56 11.82
C TYR A 314 22.06 30.39 11.71
N SER A 315 22.20 31.71 11.83
CA SER A 315 21.11 32.67 11.59
C SER A 315 20.88 32.98 10.11
N GLY A 316 21.85 32.70 9.24
CA GLY A 316 21.80 32.95 7.80
C GLY A 316 21.77 31.68 6.95
N ASN A 317 21.71 31.84 5.63
CA ASN A 317 21.75 30.69 4.71
C ASN A 317 23.13 30.04 4.66
N VAL A 318 23.16 28.72 4.56
CA VAL A 318 24.39 27.92 4.47
C VAL A 318 24.90 27.88 3.02
N GLY A 319 26.16 28.27 2.83
CA GLY A 319 26.82 28.35 1.53
C GLY A 319 27.69 27.13 1.19
N ASN A 320 28.44 27.25 0.08
CA ASN A 320 29.26 26.16 -0.47
C ASN A 320 30.30 25.61 0.50
N SER A 321 30.82 26.41 1.44
CA SER A 321 31.88 25.99 2.36
C SER A 321 31.49 24.75 3.16
N ALA A 322 30.27 24.69 3.70
CA ALA A 322 29.79 23.53 4.45
C ALA A 322 29.72 22.26 3.59
N VAL A 323 29.38 22.40 2.30
CA VAL A 323 29.35 21.27 1.36
C VAL A 323 30.78 20.81 1.04
N GLN A 324 31.71 21.75 0.83
CA GLN A 324 33.12 21.46 0.59
C GLN A 324 33.80 20.78 1.78
N GLU A 325 33.48 21.22 2.99
CA GLU A 325 33.92 20.61 4.25
C GLU A 325 33.44 19.15 4.32
N ALA A 326 32.15 18.89 4.11
CA ALA A 326 31.60 17.53 4.13
C ALA A 326 32.21 16.60 3.05
N ILE A 327 32.51 17.13 1.86
CA ILE A 327 33.21 16.37 0.80
C ILE A 327 34.64 16.02 1.23
N SER A 328 35.33 16.98 1.83
CA SER A 328 36.70 16.81 2.31
C SER A 328 36.75 15.78 3.44
N ALA A 329 35.85 15.90 4.41
CA ALA A 329 35.68 14.97 5.52
C ALA A 329 35.38 13.55 5.04
N LYS A 330 34.42 13.39 4.11
CA LYS A 330 34.10 12.08 3.51
C LYS A 330 35.33 11.41 2.93
N SER A 331 36.11 12.17 2.17
CA SER A 331 37.33 11.68 1.51
C SER A 331 38.42 11.33 2.52
N PHE A 332 38.62 12.18 3.53
CA PHE A 332 39.66 12.01 4.55
C PHE A 332 39.39 10.79 5.45
N TYR A 333 38.14 10.58 5.87
CA TYR A 333 37.76 9.46 6.75
C TYR A 333 37.28 8.21 6.02
N GLY A 334 37.24 8.21 4.69
CA GLY A 334 36.80 7.07 3.89
C GLY A 334 35.33 6.68 4.10
N CYS A 335 34.44 7.66 4.27
CA CYS A 335 33.01 7.41 4.39
C CYS A 335 32.36 7.18 3.01
N ASP A 336 31.29 6.39 2.97
CA ASP A 336 30.53 6.10 1.74
C ASP A 336 29.75 7.33 1.27
N ASP A 337 29.20 8.09 2.22
CA ASP A 337 28.30 9.21 1.98
C ASP A 337 28.65 10.44 2.84
N ALA A 338 28.14 11.60 2.43
CA ALA A 338 28.27 12.86 3.15
C ALA A 338 26.91 13.55 3.30
N MET A 339 26.70 14.22 4.42
CA MET A 339 25.51 15.01 4.70
C MET A 339 25.87 16.36 5.32
N VAL A 340 25.14 17.40 4.94
CA VAL A 340 25.12 18.68 5.67
C VAL A 340 23.74 18.87 6.27
N VAL A 341 23.70 19.18 7.57
CA VAL A 341 22.47 19.42 8.33
C VAL A 341 22.49 20.83 8.88
N THR A 342 21.39 21.57 8.72
CA THR A 342 21.27 22.93 9.26
C THR A 342 19.85 23.24 9.73
N ASN A 343 19.75 24.14 10.72
CA ASN A 343 18.49 24.74 11.16
C ASN A 343 17.93 25.77 10.15
N SER A 344 18.73 26.15 9.16
CA SER A 344 18.45 27.21 8.19
C SER A 344 18.23 26.64 6.77
N TYR A 345 18.39 27.47 5.74
CA TYR A 345 18.27 27.09 4.34
C TYR A 345 19.62 27.13 3.63
N PHE A 346 19.77 26.33 2.58
CA PHE A 346 20.94 26.35 1.72
C PHE A 346 20.82 27.44 0.64
N THR A 347 21.95 28.03 0.25
CA THR A 347 21.99 28.86 -0.95
C THR A 347 21.82 28.00 -2.21
N ARG A 348 21.35 28.61 -3.31
CA ARG A 348 21.21 27.91 -4.60
C ARG A 348 22.52 27.24 -5.03
N SER A 349 23.64 27.95 -4.91
CA SER A 349 24.96 27.42 -5.27
C SER A 349 25.38 26.24 -4.40
N ALA A 350 25.01 26.24 -3.11
CA ALA A 350 25.31 25.12 -2.23
C ALA A 350 24.51 23.87 -2.62
N THR A 351 23.24 24.04 -2.97
CA THR A 351 22.38 22.97 -3.50
C THR A 351 22.92 22.41 -4.82
N GLU A 352 23.33 23.28 -5.76
CA GLU A 352 23.94 22.87 -7.03
C GLU A 352 25.21 22.05 -6.82
N LEU A 353 26.11 22.50 -5.93
CA LEU A 353 27.33 21.78 -5.59
C LEU A 353 27.05 20.44 -4.90
N ALA A 354 26.13 20.40 -3.94
CA ALA A 354 25.78 19.20 -3.21
C ALA A 354 25.22 18.12 -4.13
N ASN A 355 24.36 18.51 -5.08
CA ASN A 355 23.85 17.59 -6.10
C ASN A 355 24.97 17.04 -6.99
N ALA A 356 25.90 17.90 -7.44
CA ALA A 356 27.02 17.48 -8.28
C ALA A 356 27.98 16.52 -7.55
N ALA A 357 28.17 16.72 -6.24
CA ALA A 357 29.07 15.93 -5.41
C ALA A 357 28.37 14.78 -4.64
N SER A 358 27.07 14.56 -4.85
CA SER A 358 26.26 13.58 -4.11
C SER A 358 26.32 13.74 -2.58
N VAL A 359 26.26 14.99 -2.10
CA VAL A 359 26.14 15.33 -0.69
C VAL A 359 24.67 15.53 -0.34
N ARG A 360 24.18 14.85 0.70
CA ARG A 360 22.80 15.02 1.17
C ARG A 360 22.65 16.33 1.93
N LEU A 361 21.59 17.08 1.64
CA LEU A 361 21.26 18.31 2.35
C LEU A 361 20.00 18.11 3.19
N ILE A 362 20.08 18.41 4.49
CA ILE A 362 18.95 18.48 5.40
C ILE A 362 18.85 19.93 5.87
N GLY A 363 17.95 20.70 5.26
CA GLY A 363 17.68 22.07 5.66
C GLY A 363 16.55 22.12 6.68
N ARG A 364 16.10 23.32 7.02
CA ARG A 364 15.06 23.58 8.02
C ARG A 364 13.81 22.72 7.86
N ARG A 365 13.29 22.61 6.62
CA ARG A 365 12.03 21.88 6.36
C ARG A 365 12.23 20.39 6.54
N GLU A 366 13.34 19.87 6.06
CA GLU A 366 13.70 18.46 6.19
C GLU A 366 13.97 18.13 7.66
N LEU A 367 14.69 19.00 8.38
CA LEU A 367 14.96 18.85 9.81
C LEU A 367 13.67 18.85 10.65
N GLN A 368 12.68 19.68 10.32
CA GLN A 368 11.37 19.65 10.99
C GLN A 368 10.72 18.26 10.92
N ALA A 369 10.82 17.55 9.78
CA ALA A 369 10.29 16.20 9.67
C ALA A 369 11.01 15.20 10.60
N TYR A 370 12.33 15.36 10.79
CA TYR A 370 13.08 14.58 11.79
C TYR A 370 12.65 14.91 13.23
N LEU A 371 12.35 16.18 13.52
CA LEU A 371 11.81 16.60 14.83
C LEU A 371 10.45 15.98 15.09
N ASP A 372 9.56 15.99 14.10
CA ASP A 372 8.22 15.43 14.23
C ASP A 372 8.26 13.92 14.53
N ASP A 373 9.11 13.18 13.81
CA ASP A 373 9.36 11.75 14.03
C ASP A 373 9.99 11.48 15.41
N HIS A 374 10.98 12.28 15.82
CA HIS A 374 11.59 12.18 17.15
C HIS A 374 10.57 12.43 18.28
N ASN A 375 9.79 13.51 18.17
CA ASN A 375 8.75 13.86 19.14
C ASN A 375 7.68 12.76 19.23
N GLN A 376 7.34 12.13 18.10
CA GLN A 376 6.41 10.99 18.07
C GLN A 376 7.00 9.76 18.78
N ARG A 377 8.29 9.45 18.57
CA ARG A 377 8.95 8.33 19.26
C ARG A 377 9.09 8.54 20.77
N ILE A 378 9.30 9.77 21.23
CA ILE A 378 9.30 10.09 22.66
C ILE A 378 7.96 9.70 23.28
N ILE A 379 6.84 10.13 22.67
CA ILE A 379 5.49 9.79 23.14
C ILE A 379 5.26 8.27 23.17
N GLU A 380 5.80 7.53 22.19
CA GLU A 380 5.67 6.07 22.11
C GLU A 380 6.54 5.33 23.13
N GLN A 381 7.76 5.80 23.42
CA GLN A 381 8.64 5.20 24.44
C GLN A 381 8.06 5.31 25.85
N PHE A 382 7.47 6.47 26.20
CA PHE A 382 6.77 6.63 27.48
C PHE A 382 5.65 5.60 27.69
N ARG A 383 4.99 5.16 26.61
CA ARG A 383 3.97 4.09 26.68
C ARG A 383 4.56 2.74 27.08
N LEU A 384 5.79 2.43 26.66
CA LEU A 384 6.45 1.15 26.96
C LEU A 384 6.96 1.14 28.40
N ASP A 385 7.63 2.22 28.82
CA ASP A 385 8.18 2.33 30.18
C ASP A 385 7.09 2.40 31.27
N GLY A 386 5.93 2.99 30.95
CA GLY A 386 4.75 3.00 31.81
C GLY A 386 4.09 1.63 32.01
N ASN A 387 4.09 0.76 30.99
CA ASN A 387 3.53 -0.59 31.09
C ASN A 387 4.43 -1.52 31.94
N ASP A 388 5.75 -1.38 31.86
CA ASP A 388 6.69 -2.17 32.67
C ASP A 388 6.62 -1.84 34.16
N THR A 389 6.21 -0.61 34.50
CA THR A 389 6.03 -0.16 35.89
C THR A 389 4.69 -0.61 36.51
N GLU A 390 3.64 -0.80 35.70
CA GLU A 390 2.36 -1.39 36.16
C GLU A 390 2.41 -2.92 36.31
N GLU A 391 3.10 -3.66 35.42
CA GLU A 391 3.26 -5.12 35.59
C GLU A 391 4.09 -5.46 36.83
N SER A 392 5.12 -4.68 37.15
CA SER A 392 5.97 -4.88 38.33
C SER A 392 5.28 -4.51 39.66
N THR A 393 4.33 -3.57 39.65
CA THR A 393 3.53 -3.23 40.84
C THR A 393 2.37 -4.19 41.08
N SER A 394 1.79 -4.79 40.03
CA SER A 394 0.74 -5.82 40.16
C SER A 394 1.23 -7.14 40.76
N GLN A 395 2.50 -7.51 40.52
CA GLN A 395 3.13 -8.68 41.14
C GLN A 395 3.53 -8.44 42.62
N ALA A 396 3.75 -7.18 43.02
CA ALA A 396 4.05 -6.84 44.41
C ALA A 396 2.80 -6.85 45.33
N PHE A 397 1.60 -6.63 44.77
CA PHE A 397 0.35 -6.58 45.54
C PHE A 397 -0.40 -7.92 45.67
N THR A 398 0.03 -8.97 44.97
CA THR A 398 -0.54 -10.32 45.07
C THR A 398 0.24 -11.26 46.00
N GLY A 399 1.29 -10.75 46.68
CA GLY A 399 2.19 -11.52 47.54
C GLY A 399 2.21 -11.12 49.02
N ALA A 400 1.16 -10.47 49.55
CA ALA A 400 1.05 -10.12 50.97
C ALA A 400 -0.19 -10.74 51.64
#